data_AF-A0A7G6DZ60-F1
#
_entry.id   AF-A0A7G6DZ60-F1
#
_cell.length_a   1.000
_cell.length_b   1.000
_cell.length_c   1.000
_cell.angle_alpha   90.00
_cell.angle_beta   90.00
_cell.angle_gamma   90.00
#
_symmetry.space_group_name_H-M   'P 1'
#
loop_
_entity.id
_entity.type
_entity.pdbx_description
1 polymer ?
#
loop_
_entity_poly.entity_id
_entity_poly.type
_entity_poly.pdbx_seq_one_letter_code
_entity_poly.pdbx_strand_id
1 'polypeptide(L)'
;MLYLFKFLNQNKPKLREFDPTTIQRIKEGAYLVKVISETEVAARKCDFYASNCVDQEIAKFFREEANKLKEGKKLLQQYYESMTQE
;
A
#
# COMPACT_ATOMS: atom_id res chain seq x y z
N MET A 1 -41.58 -17.35 -14.49
CA MET A 1 -40.65 -16.31 -13.96
C MET A 1 -39.28 -16.88 -13.61
N LEU A 2 -39.15 -17.88 -12.72
CA LEU A 2 -37.86 -18.49 -12.34
C LEU A 2 -37.02 -19.03 -13.52
N TYR A 3 -37.66 -19.64 -14.52
CA TYR A 3 -36.97 -20.17 -15.71
C TYR A 3 -36.40 -19.08 -16.63
N LEU A 4 -37.06 -17.92 -16.71
CA LEU A 4 -36.63 -16.80 -17.54
C LEU A 4 -35.34 -16.17 -16.99
N PHE A 5 -35.26 -16.01 -15.66
CA PHE A 5 -34.05 -15.54 -14.98
C PHE A 5 -32.87 -16.49 -15.14
N LYS A 6 -33.11 -17.82 -15.13
CA LYS A 6 -32.07 -18.83 -15.34
C LYS A 6 -31.47 -18.74 -16.76
N PHE A 7 -32.31 -18.53 -17.77
CA PHE A 7 -31.90 -18.39 -19.17
C PHE A 7 -31.09 -17.11 -19.40
N LEU A 8 -31.50 -15.98 -18.80
CA LEU A 8 -30.75 -14.72 -18.85
C LEU A 8 -29.39 -14.80 -18.14
N ASN A 9 -29.23 -15.70 -17.16
CA ASN A 9 -27.99 -15.88 -16.40
C ASN A 9 -26.98 -16.83 -17.07
N GLN A 10 -27.39 -17.62 -18.07
CA GLN A 10 -26.51 -18.55 -18.80
C GLN A 10 -25.53 -17.85 -19.75
N ASN A 11 -25.90 -16.67 -20.25
CA ASN A 11 -25.09 -15.88 -21.17
C ASN A 11 -24.18 -14.86 -20.47
N LYS A 12 -24.12 -14.86 -19.13
CA LYS A 12 -23.15 -14.01 -18.44
C LYS A 12 -21.76 -14.59 -18.65
N PRO A 13 -20.76 -13.77 -19.05
CA PRO A 13 -19.39 -14.23 -19.07
C PRO A 13 -19.05 -14.75 -17.68
N LYS A 14 -18.67 -16.03 -17.59
CA LYS A 14 -18.11 -16.58 -16.36
C LYS A 14 -16.80 -15.83 -16.13
N LEU A 15 -16.82 -14.85 -15.22
CA LEU A 15 -15.60 -14.23 -14.74
C LEU A 15 -14.74 -15.36 -14.21
N ARG A 16 -13.54 -15.54 -14.79
CA ARG A 16 -12.58 -16.50 -14.27
C ARG A 16 -12.28 -16.06 -12.84
N GLU A 17 -12.66 -16.88 -11.87
CA GLU A 17 -12.20 -16.68 -10.51
C GLU A 17 -10.69 -16.72 -10.53
N PHE A 18 -10.06 -15.70 -9.95
CA PHE A 18 -8.62 -15.72 -9.76
C PHE A 18 -8.26 -16.93 -8.91
N ASP A 19 -7.14 -17.58 -9.23
CA ASP A 19 -6.62 -18.60 -8.35
C ASP A 19 -6.29 -17.98 -6.97
N PRO A 20 -6.31 -18.79 -5.89
CA PRO A 20 -6.07 -18.28 -4.54
C PRO A 20 -4.75 -17.50 -4.40
N THR A 21 -3.71 -17.85 -5.15
CA THR A 21 -2.42 -17.16 -5.11
C THR A 21 -2.51 -15.76 -5.72
N THR A 22 -3.23 -15.61 -6.83
CA THR A 22 -3.48 -14.29 -7.42
C THR A 22 -4.32 -13.41 -6.48
N ILE A 23 -5.36 -13.95 -5.84
CA ILE A 23 -6.16 -13.22 -4.84
C ILE A 23 -5.27 -12.76 -3.68
N GLN A 24 -4.39 -13.63 -3.19
CA GLN A 24 -3.47 -13.30 -2.10
C GLN A 24 -2.51 -12.18 -2.49
N ARG A 25 -1.90 -12.25 -3.68
CA ARG A 25 -1.02 -11.18 -4.20
C ARG A 25 -1.73 -9.84 -4.31
N ILE A 26 -2.99 -9.81 -4.75
CA ILE A 26 -3.79 -8.57 -4.81
C ILE A 26 -3.98 -7.98 -3.40
N LYS A 27 -4.31 -8.82 -2.40
CA LYS A 27 -4.49 -8.38 -1.01
C LYS A 27 -3.19 -7.84 -0.42
N GLU A 28 -2.09 -8.55 -0.63
CA GLU A 28 -0.74 -8.14 -0.18
C GLU A 28 -0.32 -6.84 -0.85
N GLY A 29 -0.53 -6.70 -2.16
CA GLY A 29 -0.25 -5.47 -2.90
C GLY A 29 -1.07 -4.28 -2.37
N ALA A 30 -2.37 -4.47 -2.14
CA ALA A 30 -3.22 -3.42 -1.57
C ALA A 30 -2.77 -3.02 -0.16
N TYR A 31 -2.37 -3.99 0.66
CA TYR A 31 -1.81 -3.72 1.98
C TYR A 31 -0.49 -2.93 1.89
N LEU A 32 0.43 -3.32 1.00
CA LEU A 32 1.69 -2.60 0.79
C LEU A 32 1.48 -1.15 0.36
N VAL A 33 0.56 -0.88 -0.56
CA VAL A 33 0.21 0.49 -0.98
C VAL A 33 -0.22 1.34 0.22
N LYS A 34 -1.03 0.78 1.12
CA LYS A 34 -1.44 1.46 2.35
C LYS A 34 -0.23 1.74 3.25
N VAL A 35 0.62 0.74 3.49
CA VAL A 35 1.82 0.90 4.34
C VAL A 35 2.79 1.94 3.78
N ILE A 36 2.99 1.97 2.45
CA ILE A 36 3.81 2.97 1.76
C ILE A 36 3.25 4.38 2.02
N SER A 37 1.94 4.55 1.86
CA SER A 37 1.26 5.84 2.11
C SER A 37 1.37 6.27 3.58
N GLU A 38 1.17 5.37 4.53
CA GLU A 38 1.28 5.68 5.95
C GLU A 38 2.71 6.04 6.36
N THR A 39 3.70 5.32 5.81
CA THR A 39 5.13 5.61 5.99
C THR A 39 5.48 7.02 5.49
N GLU A 40 4.97 7.42 4.32
CA GLU A 40 5.17 8.77 3.79
C GLU A 40 4.54 9.85 4.67
N VAL A 41 3.30 9.63 5.14
CA VAL A 41 2.63 10.57 6.05
C VAL A 41 3.41 10.69 7.35
N ALA A 42 3.90 9.57 7.90
CA ALA A 42 4.72 9.57 9.11
C ALA A 42 6.02 10.36 8.90
N ALA A 43 6.74 10.14 7.79
CA ALA A 43 7.96 10.87 7.47
C ALA A 43 7.72 12.39 7.41
N ARG A 44 6.64 12.83 6.75
CA ARG A 44 6.27 14.26 6.68
C ARG A 44 5.92 14.85 8.04
N LYS A 45 5.27 14.07 8.92
CA LYS A 45 4.99 14.51 10.29
C LYS A 45 6.27 14.68 11.09
N CYS A 46 7.22 13.75 10.96
CA CYS A 46 8.53 13.87 11.58
C CYS A 46 9.27 15.14 11.09
N ASP A 47 9.32 15.39 9.78
CA ASP A 47 9.90 16.63 9.22
C ASP A 47 9.20 17.90 9.76
N PHE A 48 7.86 17.87 9.86
CA PHE A 48 7.08 18.96 10.42
C PHE A 48 7.44 19.21 11.89
N TYR A 49 7.48 18.18 12.73
CA TYR A 49 7.83 18.34 14.14
C TYR A 49 9.28 18.76 14.33
N ALA A 50 10.22 18.25 13.53
CA ALA A 50 11.61 18.69 13.56
C ALA A 50 11.75 20.19 13.26
N SER A 51 10.96 20.71 12.32
CA SER A 51 11.00 22.12 11.91
C SER A 51 10.37 23.06 12.94
N ASN A 52 9.47 22.56 13.78
CA ASN A 52 8.79 23.33 14.83
C ASN A 52 9.43 23.15 16.21
N CYS A 53 10.46 22.31 16.34
CA CYS A 53 11.08 22.05 17.63
C CYS A 53 12.07 23.16 18.00
N VAL A 54 11.98 23.64 19.24
CA VAL A 54 12.94 24.59 19.82
C VAL A 54 14.22 23.86 20.24
N ASP A 55 14.05 22.64 20.77
CA ASP A 55 15.15 21.77 21.19
C ASP A 55 15.83 21.13 19.97
N GLN A 56 17.15 21.32 19.86
CA GLN A 56 17.94 20.85 18.72
C GLN A 56 18.15 19.34 18.71
N GLU A 57 18.19 18.69 19.88
CA GLU A 57 18.34 17.25 19.99
C GLU A 57 17.05 16.55 19.57
N ILE A 58 15.90 17.07 20.02
CA ILE A 58 14.58 16.57 19.60
C ILE A 58 14.36 16.83 18.10
N ALA A 59 14.76 18.00 17.59
CA ALA A 59 14.69 18.30 16.16
C ALA A 59 15.54 17.30 15.35
N LYS A 60 16.75 16.98 15.81
CA LYS A 60 17.64 16.01 15.18
C LYS A 60 17.03 14.60 15.19
N PHE A 61 16.49 14.15 16.33
CA PHE A 61 15.80 12.86 16.43
C PHE A 61 14.69 12.73 15.37
N PHE A 62 13.81 13.73 15.26
CA PHE A 62 12.74 13.69 14.27
C PHE A 62 13.25 13.70 12.82
N ARG A 63 14.34 14.43 12.51
CA ARG A 63 14.95 14.39 11.16
C ARG A 63 15.52 13.02 10.84
N GLU A 64 16.19 12.38 11.80
CA GLU A 64 16.73 11.03 11.62
C GLU A 64 15.62 10.01 11.39
N GLU A 65 14.54 10.06 12.17
CA GLU A 65 13.37 9.20 11.95
C GLU A 65 12.69 9.48 10.60
N ALA A 66 12.55 10.74 10.19
CA ALA A 66 12.01 11.09 8.88
C ALA A 66 12.84 10.47 7.74
N ASN A 67 14.17 10.49 7.86
CA ASN A 67 15.08 9.90 6.87
C ASN A 67 14.94 8.38 6.81
N LYS A 68 14.92 7.69 7.97
CA LYS A 68 14.67 6.24 8.04
C LYS A 68 13.34 5.86 7.38
N LEU A 69 12.28 6.63 7.62
CA LEU A 69 10.97 6.39 7.02
C LEU A 69 10.99 6.61 5.50
N LYS A 70 11.72 7.62 5.00
CA LYS A 70 11.89 7.84 3.54
C LYS A 70 12.64 6.68 2.88
N GLU A 71 13.68 6.18 3.52
CA GLU A 71 14.42 5.00 3.06
C GLU A 71 13.53 3.73 3.09
N GLY A 72 12.81 3.52 4.20
CA GLY A 72 11.84 2.43 4.33
C GLY A 72 10.76 2.47 3.26
N LYS A 73 10.19 3.67 2.96
CA LYS A 73 9.25 3.87 1.86
C LYS A 73 9.83 3.40 0.53
N LYS A 74 11.08 3.77 0.23
CA LYS A 74 11.76 3.38 -1.02
C LYS A 74 11.90 1.86 -1.11
N LEU A 75 12.29 1.19 -0.03
CA LEU A 75 12.38 -0.27 0.02
C LEU A 75 11.02 -0.95 -0.19
N LEU A 76 9.97 -0.44 0.48
CA LEU A 76 8.60 -0.96 0.31
C LEU A 76 8.09 -0.77 -1.13
N GLN A 77 8.39 0.37 -1.75
CA GLN A 77 8.04 0.66 -3.13
C GLN A 77 8.74 -0.30 -4.09
N GLN A 78 10.04 -0.55 -3.90
CA GLN A 78 10.80 -1.52 -4.70
C GLN A 78 10.24 -2.94 -4.55
N TYR A 79 9.86 -3.32 -3.33
CA TYR A 79 9.23 -4.62 -3.10
C TYR A 79 7.87 -4.72 -3.80
N TYR A 80 7.02 -3.71 -3.69
CA TYR A 80 5.74 -3.65 -4.41
C TYR A 80 5.93 -3.77 -5.93
N GLU A 81 6.90 -3.06 -6.50
CA GLU A 81 7.23 -3.14 -7.93
C GLU A 81 7.73 -4.53 -8.33
N SER A 82 8.54 -5.19 -7.50
CA SER A 82 9.00 -6.56 -7.77
C SER A 82 7.86 -7.59 -7.80
N MET A 83 6.75 -7.34 -7.10
CA MET A 83 5.56 -8.22 -7.17
C MET A 83 4.82 -8.10 -8.52
N THR A 84 5.09 -7.04 -9.28
CA THR A 84 4.45 -6.75 -10.57
C THR A 84 5.34 -7.08 -11.77
N GLN A 85 6.62 -7.43 -11.54
CA GLN A 85 7.53 -7.89 -12.57
C GLN A 85 7.43 -9.42 -12.66
N GLU A 86 7.00 -9.93 -13.81
CA GLU A 86 6.99 -11.37 -14.14
C GLU A 86 8.40 -11.91 -14.43
#